data_AF-A0A960QYL2-F1
#
_entry.id   AF-A0A960QYL2-F1
#
_cell.length_a   1.000
_cell.length_b   1.000
_cell.length_c   1.000
_cell.angle_alpha   90.00
_cell.angle_beta   90.00
_cell.angle_gamma   90.00
#
_symmetry.space_group_name_H-M   'P 1'
#
loop_
_entity.id
_entity.type
_entity.pdbx_description
1 polymer ?
#
loop_
_entity_poly.entity_id
_entity_poly.type
_entity_poly.pdbx_seq_one_letter_code
_entity_poly.pdbx_strand_id
1 'polypeptide(L)'
;MIHEAISEVSPLLPPHLQQRVQPFTNVSVIEKEGSALIQFDLLSRLMKDRIVFIGEPISDPLANYIIAQMLYLQMQDPNKDINIYINSPGGSVTAGLAIYDTMQFVTCDVNTYCMGMAASMGAVLLCAGTKGKRYALPNSHVMIH
;
A
#
# COMPACT_ATOMS: atom_id res chain seq x y z
N MET A 1 3.71 11.99 12.96
CA MET A 1 2.26 12.22 12.75
C MET A 1 1.40 10.96 12.82
N ILE A 2 1.37 10.01 11.86
CA ILE A 2 0.51 8.80 11.99
C ILE A 2 1.01 7.85 13.09
N HIS A 3 2.34 7.73 13.24
CA HIS A 3 2.95 6.94 14.31
C HIS A 3 2.66 7.50 15.71
N GLU A 4 2.56 8.83 15.85
CA GLU A 4 2.19 9.49 17.10
C GLU A 4 0.72 9.23 17.45
N ALA A 5 -0.19 9.36 16.47
CA ALA A 5 -1.62 9.11 16.70
C ALA A 5 -1.94 7.67 17.12
N ILE A 6 -1.20 6.67 16.59
CA ILE A 6 -1.36 5.26 16.99
C ILE A 6 -0.76 5.02 18.38
N SER A 7 0.34 5.71 18.72
CA SER A 7 0.96 5.62 20.05
C SER A 7 0.09 6.20 21.17
N GLU A 8 -0.74 7.20 20.86
CA GLU A 8 -1.63 7.86 21.84
C GLU A 8 -2.93 7.08 22.11
N VAL A 9 -3.42 6.27 21.16
CA VAL A 9 -4.70 5.53 21.29
C VAL A 9 -4.51 4.13 21.91
N SER A 10 -3.32 3.54 21.76
CA SER A 10 -2.97 2.21 22.30
C SER A 10 -3.25 2.03 23.81
N PRO A 11 -3.00 3.02 24.70
CA PRO A 11 -3.25 2.88 26.14
C PRO A 11 -4.72 2.88 26.55
N LEU A 12 -5.64 3.35 25.69
CA LEU A 12 -7.08 3.50 25.98
C LEU A 12 -7.88 2.23 25.66
N LEU A 13 -7.25 1.22 25.05
CA LEU A 13 -7.91 -0.03 24.69
C LEU A 13 -7.88 -1.05 25.84
N PRO A 14 -8.92 -1.88 25.99
CA PRO A 14 -8.91 -3.03 26.91
C PRO A 14 -7.69 -3.95 26.68
N PRO A 15 -7.12 -4.60 27.72
CA PRO A 15 -5.89 -5.40 27.60
C PRO A 15 -5.92 -6.51 26.53
N HIS A 16 -7.11 -7.06 26.28
CA HIS A 16 -7.33 -8.09 25.25
C HIS A 16 -7.40 -7.54 23.81
N LEU A 17 -7.55 -6.22 23.65
CA LEU A 17 -7.53 -5.51 22.37
C LEU A 17 -6.18 -4.81 22.11
N GLN A 18 -5.38 -4.54 23.15
CA GLN A 18 -4.02 -4.01 23.03
C GLN A 18 -3.09 -4.95 22.23
N GLN A 19 -3.32 -6.26 22.28
CA GLN A 19 -2.53 -7.26 21.54
C GLN A 19 -2.91 -7.38 20.05
N ARG A 20 -4.02 -6.76 19.60
CA ARG A 20 -4.47 -6.81 18.19
C ARG A 20 -3.92 -5.70 17.32
N VAL A 21 -3.28 -4.70 17.92
CA VAL A 21 -2.49 -3.69 17.19
C VAL A 21 -1.03 -3.95 17.48
N GLN A 22 -0.52 -5.08 17.00
CA GLN A 22 0.92 -5.16 16.77
C GLN A 22 1.16 -4.29 15.54
N PRO A 23 1.80 -3.11 15.64
CA PRO A 23 2.40 -2.53 14.44
C PRO A 23 3.25 -3.64 13.83
N PHE A 24 3.25 -3.78 12.49
CA PHE A 24 4.24 -4.62 11.82
C PHE A 24 5.57 -4.34 12.52
N THR A 25 6.10 -5.33 13.24
CA THR A 25 7.35 -5.18 13.97
C THR A 25 8.33 -4.63 12.93
N ASN A 26 9.03 -3.53 13.23
CA ASN A 26 9.90 -2.87 12.26
C ASN A 26 11.00 -3.84 11.81
N VAL A 27 10.68 -4.71 10.86
CA VAL A 27 11.59 -5.68 10.27
C VAL A 27 12.53 -4.84 9.44
N SER A 28 13.78 -4.79 9.88
CA SER A 28 14.83 -4.12 9.12
C SER A 28 15.61 -5.13 8.32
N VAL A 29 15.99 -4.70 7.12
CA VAL A 29 16.78 -5.46 6.16
C VAL A 29 18.10 -4.72 5.98
N ILE A 30 19.21 -5.44 6.03
CA ILE A 30 20.55 -4.88 5.77
C ILE A 30 21.00 -5.34 4.40
N GLU A 31 21.27 -4.39 3.51
CA GLU A 31 21.82 -4.66 2.18
C GLU A 31 23.25 -4.16 2.06
N LYS A 32 24.04 -4.86 1.26
CA LYS A 32 25.40 -4.44 0.92
C LYS A 32 25.38 -3.77 -0.45
N GLU A 33 25.67 -2.48 -0.50
CA GLU A 33 25.78 -1.70 -1.74
C GLU A 33 27.26 -1.28 -1.92
N GLY A 34 27.98 -1.99 -2.79
CA GLY A 34 29.43 -1.87 -2.90
C GLY A 34 30.15 -2.29 -1.61
N SER A 35 30.85 -1.35 -0.98
CA SER A 35 31.52 -1.55 0.31
C SER A 35 30.69 -1.10 1.52
N ALA A 36 29.56 -0.42 1.30
CA ALA A 36 28.70 0.09 2.35
C ALA A 36 27.61 -0.91 2.75
N LEU A 37 27.20 -0.89 4.02
CA LEU A 37 25.99 -1.56 4.52
C LEU A 37 24.92 -0.51 4.74
N ILE A 38 23.74 -0.70 4.15
CA ILE A 38 22.59 0.18 4.28
C ILE A 38 21.46 -0.59 4.94
N GLN A 39 20.86 0.00 5.97
CA GLN A 39 19.71 -0.57 6.67
C GLN A 39 18.43 0.10 6.19
N PHE A 40 17.47 -0.70 5.78
CA PHE A 40 16.13 -0.27 5.38
C PHE A 40 15.10 -0.90 6.31
N ASP A 41 13.97 -0.23 6.54
CA ASP A 41 12.77 -0.97 6.93
C ASP A 41 12.23 -1.75 5.71
N LEU A 42 11.47 -2.81 5.97
CA LEU A 42 11.00 -3.72 4.94
C LEU A 42 10.14 -3.01 3.86
N LEU A 43 9.28 -2.05 4.23
CA LEU A 43 8.43 -1.35 3.27
C LEU A 43 9.26 -0.41 2.39
N SER A 44 10.21 0.32 2.96
CA SER A 44 11.17 1.12 2.21
C SER A 44 12.00 0.27 1.25
N ARG A 45 12.35 -0.96 1.66
CA ARG A 45 13.06 -1.89 0.78
C ARG A 45 12.18 -2.33 -0.40
N LEU A 46 10.92 -2.70 -0.16
CA LEU A 46 9.98 -3.06 -1.22
C LEU A 46 9.73 -1.89 -2.19
N MET A 47 9.67 -0.66 -1.67
CA MET A 47 9.56 0.56 -2.47
C MET A 47 10.74 0.75 -3.45
N LYS A 48 11.95 0.31 -3.10
CA LYS A 48 13.10 0.32 -4.02
C LYS A 48 12.86 -0.58 -5.25
N ASP A 49 12.07 -1.64 -5.10
CA ASP A 49 11.59 -2.52 -6.19
C ASP A 49 10.25 -2.06 -6.78
N ARG A 50 9.82 -0.82 -6.46
CA ARG A 50 8.59 -0.17 -6.93
C ARG A 50 7.31 -0.91 -6.52
N ILE A 51 7.34 -1.52 -5.33
CA ILE A 51 6.19 -2.22 -4.74
C ILE A 51 5.54 -1.31 -3.69
N VAL A 52 4.24 -1.06 -3.86
CA VAL A 52 3.38 -0.27 -2.99
C VAL A 52 2.31 -1.18 -2.40
N PHE A 53 2.04 -1.08 -1.10
CA PHE A 53 1.12 -2.00 -0.41
C PHE A 53 -0.13 -1.27 0.14
N ILE A 54 -1.32 -1.74 -0.24
CA ILE A 54 -2.60 -1.34 0.33
C ILE A 54 -3.11 -2.51 1.18
N GLY A 55 -2.69 -2.56 2.44
CA GLY A 55 -2.91 -3.69 3.36
C GLY A 55 -3.93 -3.45 4.46
N GLU A 56 -4.62 -2.31 4.45
CA GLU A 56 -5.51 -1.87 5.51
C GLU A 56 -6.77 -1.17 4.93
N PRO A 57 -7.76 -0.80 5.75
CA PRO A 57 -8.91 -0.03 5.28
C PRO A 57 -8.51 1.30 4.64
N ILE A 58 -9.13 1.64 3.53
CA ILE A 58 -8.86 2.88 2.79
C ILE A 58 -9.33 4.08 3.61
N SER A 59 -8.39 4.96 3.93
CA SER A 59 -8.58 6.17 4.74
C SER A 59 -7.75 7.32 4.16
N ASP A 60 -8.04 8.56 4.54
CA ASP A 60 -7.29 9.73 4.04
C ASP A 60 -5.77 9.64 4.34
N PRO A 61 -5.32 9.21 5.54
CA PRO A 61 -3.89 9.02 5.81
C PRO A 61 -3.24 7.98 4.90
N LEU A 62 -3.89 6.82 4.69
CA LEU A 62 -3.41 5.79 3.78
C LEU A 62 -3.36 6.33 2.35
N ALA A 63 -4.41 6.99 1.88
CA ALA A 63 -4.46 7.54 0.52
C ALA A 63 -3.33 8.52 0.27
N ASN A 64 -3.10 9.47 1.19
CA ASN A 64 -1.99 10.42 1.09
C ASN A 64 -0.63 9.71 1.03
N TYR A 65 -0.45 8.64 1.80
CA TYR A 65 0.77 7.84 1.80
C TYR A 65 0.99 7.09 0.46
N ILE A 66 -0.05 6.49 -0.10
CA ILE A 66 -0.02 5.77 -1.38
C ILE A 66 0.20 6.73 -2.55
N ILE A 67 -0.45 7.90 -2.53
CA ILE A 67 -0.27 8.97 -3.53
C ILE A 67 1.18 9.45 -3.52
N ALA A 68 1.73 9.77 -2.34
CA ALA A 68 3.12 10.20 -2.21
C ALA A 68 4.11 9.15 -2.75
N GLN A 69 3.88 7.86 -2.48
CA GLN A 69 4.70 6.78 -3.03
C GLN A 69 4.65 6.72 -4.55
N MET A 70 3.46 6.79 -5.16
CA MET A 70 3.31 6.74 -6.62
C MET A 70 4.02 7.92 -7.30
N LEU A 71 3.84 9.14 -6.78
CA LEU A 71 4.51 10.33 -7.30
C LEU A 71 6.04 10.21 -7.17
N TYR A 72 6.52 9.72 -6.03
CA TYR A 72 7.95 9.47 -5.83
C TYR A 72 8.49 8.46 -6.85
N LEU A 73 7.82 7.31 -7.04
CA LEU A 73 8.24 6.28 -7.97
C LEU A 73 8.26 6.77 -9.41
N GLN A 74 7.25 7.56 -9.82
CA GLN A 74 7.24 8.21 -11.11
C GLN A 74 8.45 9.14 -11.31
N MET A 75 8.76 9.96 -10.30
CA MET A 75 9.91 10.87 -10.38
C MET A 75 11.25 10.14 -10.46
N GLN A 76 11.37 8.95 -9.86
CA GLN A 76 12.57 8.13 -9.95
C GLN A 76 12.79 7.53 -11.34
N ASP A 77 11.74 6.97 -11.94
CA ASP A 77 11.80 6.38 -13.27
C ASP A 77 10.38 6.27 -13.85
N PRO A 78 9.98 7.16 -14.77
CA PRO A 78 8.63 7.17 -15.34
C PRO A 78 8.40 6.06 -16.36
N ASN A 79 9.43 5.30 -16.76
CA ASN A 79 9.32 4.22 -17.74
C ASN A 79 9.13 2.84 -17.09
N LYS A 80 9.25 2.75 -15.76
CA LYS A 80 9.10 1.50 -15.03
C LYS A 80 7.75 1.43 -14.34
N ASP A 81 7.12 0.27 -14.45
CA ASP A 81 5.85 -0.02 -13.81
C ASP A 81 5.91 0.17 -12.29
N ILE A 82 4.78 0.55 -11.70
CA ILE A 82 4.52 0.52 -10.27
C ILE A 82 3.68 -0.72 -9.96
N ASN A 83 4.04 -1.46 -8.92
CA ASN A 83 3.32 -2.67 -8.51
C ASN A 83 2.53 -2.41 -7.23
N ILE A 84 1.21 -2.33 -7.32
CA ILE A 84 0.30 -2.12 -6.18
C ILE A 84 -0.29 -3.45 -5.73
N TYR A 85 0.02 -3.83 -4.49
CA TYR A 85 -0.43 -5.07 -3.87
C TYR A 85 -1.58 -4.73 -2.92
N ILE A 86 -2.76 -5.33 -3.15
CA ILE A 86 -4.01 -4.94 -2.52
C ILE A 86 -4.55 -6.11 -1.67
N ASN A 87 -4.63 -5.87 -0.37
CA ASN A 87 -5.34 -6.68 0.61
C ASN A 87 -6.18 -5.74 1.50
N SER A 88 -7.35 -5.35 1.01
CA SER A 88 -8.17 -4.32 1.66
C SER A 88 -9.66 -4.66 1.64
N PRO A 89 -10.37 -4.43 2.77
CA PRO A 89 -11.83 -4.51 2.80
C PRO A 89 -12.52 -3.31 2.12
N GLY A 90 -11.76 -2.37 1.56
CA GLY A 90 -12.27 -1.09 1.06
C GLY A 90 -12.19 -0.01 2.14
N GLY A 91 -13.03 1.02 2.04
CA GLY A 91 -13.04 2.14 2.98
C GLY A 91 -13.63 3.41 2.38
N SER A 92 -13.04 4.55 2.72
CA SER A 92 -13.48 5.87 2.25
C SER A 92 -13.45 5.96 0.72
N VAL A 93 -14.59 6.34 0.14
CA VAL A 93 -14.76 6.50 -1.31
C VAL A 93 -13.90 7.67 -1.82
N THR A 94 -13.91 8.81 -1.13
CA THR A 94 -13.14 9.99 -1.56
C THR A 94 -11.63 9.75 -1.47
N ALA A 95 -11.17 9.09 -0.41
CA ALA A 95 -9.78 8.68 -0.26
C ALA A 95 -9.36 7.69 -1.38
N GLY A 96 -10.23 6.72 -1.67
CA GLY A 96 -10.02 5.78 -2.76
C GLY A 96 -10.00 6.44 -4.14
N LEU A 97 -10.87 7.41 -4.40
CA LEU A 97 -10.88 8.17 -5.65
C LEU A 97 -9.62 9.02 -5.82
N ALA A 98 -9.05 9.57 -4.74
CA ALA A 98 -7.77 10.26 -4.81
C ALA A 98 -6.61 9.32 -5.22
N ILE A 99 -6.61 8.08 -4.70
CA ILE A 99 -5.66 7.05 -5.14
C ILE A 99 -5.93 6.71 -6.62
N TYR A 100 -7.19 6.45 -6.98
CA TYR A 100 -7.60 6.12 -8.34
C TYR A 100 -7.14 7.16 -9.36
N ASP A 101 -7.43 8.44 -9.12
CA ASP A 101 -7.06 9.53 -10.03
C ASP A 101 -5.54 9.65 -10.14
N THR A 102 -4.81 9.40 -9.04
CA THR A 102 -3.35 9.38 -9.08
C THR A 102 -2.81 8.21 -9.89
N MET A 103 -3.43 7.02 -9.81
CA MET A 103 -3.07 5.88 -10.67
C MET A 103 -3.29 6.19 -12.16
N GLN A 104 -4.29 7.00 -12.51
CA GLN A 104 -4.51 7.43 -13.90
C GLN A 104 -3.63 8.62 -14.31
N PHE A 105 -3.21 9.44 -13.35
CA PHE A 105 -2.38 10.62 -13.57
C PHE A 105 -0.92 10.26 -13.85
N VAL A 106 -0.39 9.23 -13.18
CA VAL A 106 0.99 8.82 -13.41
C VAL A 106 1.18 8.28 -14.83
N THR A 107 2.32 8.58 -15.44
CA THR A 107 2.66 8.18 -16.82
C THR A 107 3.19 6.75 -16.91
N CYS A 108 3.65 6.19 -15.79
CA CYS A 108 4.08 4.79 -15.71
C CYS A 108 2.87 3.86 -15.55
N ASP A 109 3.00 2.64 -16.08
CA ASP A 109 1.96 1.64 -15.91
C ASP A 109 1.82 1.22 -14.44
N VAL A 110 0.57 0.99 -14.02
CA VAL A 110 0.24 0.58 -12.65
C VAL A 110 -0.28 -0.85 -12.67
N ASN A 111 0.51 -1.78 -12.15
CA ASN A 111 0.16 -3.18 -12.00
C ASN A 111 -0.59 -3.37 -10.69
N THR A 112 -1.71 -4.08 -10.70
CA THR A 112 -2.49 -4.34 -9.49
C THR A 112 -2.56 -5.84 -9.20
N TYR A 113 -2.40 -6.21 -7.93
CA TYR A 113 -2.40 -7.59 -7.48
C TYR A 113 -3.33 -7.75 -6.28
N CYS A 114 -4.40 -8.51 -6.43
CA CYS A 114 -5.24 -8.89 -5.29
C CYS A 114 -4.56 -10.00 -4.48
N MET A 115 -4.21 -9.70 -3.24
CA MET A 115 -3.60 -10.62 -2.28
C MET A 115 -4.56 -10.88 -1.12
N GLY A 116 -5.35 -11.95 -1.20
CA GLY A 116 -6.33 -12.28 -0.17
C GLY A 116 -7.68 -11.64 -0.44
N MET A 117 -7.83 -10.33 -0.28
CA MET A 117 -9.11 -9.66 -0.54
C MET A 117 -8.99 -8.27 -1.15
N ALA A 118 -9.84 -7.97 -2.12
CA ALA A 118 -10.10 -6.62 -2.61
C ALA A 118 -11.61 -6.41 -2.63
N ALA A 119 -12.15 -5.78 -1.59
CA ALA A 119 -13.59 -5.55 -1.44
C ALA A 119 -13.93 -4.06 -1.58
N SER A 120 -15.14 -3.76 -2.08
CA SER A 120 -15.67 -2.40 -2.19
C SER A 120 -14.67 -1.47 -2.92
N MET A 121 -14.22 -0.39 -2.27
CA MET A 121 -13.22 0.50 -2.86
C MET A 121 -11.88 -0.18 -3.16
N GLY A 122 -11.52 -1.25 -2.45
CA GLY A 122 -10.37 -2.09 -2.81
C GLY A 122 -10.55 -2.81 -4.16
N ALA A 123 -11.78 -3.23 -4.49
CA ALA A 123 -12.10 -3.85 -5.78
C ALA A 123 -12.02 -2.84 -6.93
N VAL A 124 -12.44 -1.59 -6.70
CA VAL A 124 -12.31 -0.51 -7.69
C VAL A 124 -10.84 -0.22 -7.97
N LEU A 125 -10.01 -0.07 -6.93
CA LEU A 125 -8.57 0.15 -7.10
C LEU A 125 -7.88 -1.05 -7.78
N LEU A 126 -8.29 -2.27 -7.48
CA LEU A 126 -7.80 -3.46 -8.20
C LEU A 126 -8.11 -3.34 -9.70
N CYS A 127 -9.33 -2.95 -10.06
CA CYS A 127 -9.75 -2.80 -11.45
C CYS A 127 -9.12 -1.58 -12.16
N ALA A 128 -8.60 -0.60 -11.41
CA ALA A 128 -8.02 0.64 -11.90
C ALA A 128 -6.59 0.51 -12.44
N GLY A 129 -5.92 -0.63 -12.21
CA GLY A 129 -4.61 -0.91 -12.81
C GLY A 129 -4.64 -0.90 -14.34
N THR A 130 -3.47 -0.73 -14.96
CA THR A 130 -3.31 -0.72 -16.42
C THR A 130 -3.95 -1.95 -17.04
N LYS A 131 -4.67 -1.75 -18.15
CA LYS A 131 -5.33 -2.84 -18.89
C LYS A 131 -4.32 -3.94 -19.27
N GLY A 132 -4.64 -5.18 -18.91
CA GLY A 132 -3.76 -6.34 -19.13
C GLY A 132 -2.74 -6.59 -18.02
N LYS A 133 -2.64 -5.70 -17.02
CA LYS A 133 -1.72 -5.81 -15.88
C LYS A 133 -2.44 -5.83 -14.52
N ARG A 134 -3.60 -6.48 -14.47
CA ARG A 134 -4.44 -6.62 -13.28
C ARG A 134 -4.55 -8.10 -12.93
N TYR A 135 -4.12 -8.47 -11.74
CA TYR A 135 -3.90 -9.84 -11.34
C TYR A 135 -4.57 -10.15 -10.00
N ALA A 136 -4.84 -11.42 -9.76
CA ALA A 136 -5.30 -11.93 -8.48
C ALA A 136 -4.62 -13.26 -8.20
N LEU A 137 -4.26 -13.50 -6.94
CA LEU A 137 -3.81 -14.82 -6.52
C LEU A 137 -4.98 -15.82 -6.57
N PRO A 138 -4.72 -17.14 -6.70
CA PRO A 138 -5.77 -18.15 -6.91
C PRO A 138 -6.86 -18.20 -5.84
N ASN A 139 -6.53 -17.83 -4.60
CA ASN A 139 -7.46 -17.86 -3.45
C ASN A 139 -7.94 -16.46 -3.05
N SER A 140 -7.72 -15.45 -3.90
CA SER A 140 -8.14 -14.09 -3.61
C SER A 140 -9.64 -13.88 -3.85
N HIS A 141 -10.26 -13.07 -3.00
CA HIS A 141 -11.68 -12.71 -3.11
C HIS A 141 -11.83 -11.26 -3.58
N VAL A 142 -12.58 -11.06 -4.65
CA VAL A 142 -13.01 -9.74 -5.12
C VAL A 142 -14.49 -9.59 -4.81
N MET A 143 -14.85 -8.57 -4.03
CA MET A 143 -16.23 -8.30 -3.64
C MET A 143 -16.63 -6.89 -4.09
N ILE A 144 -17.74 -6.78 -4.80
CA ILE A 144 -18.29 -5.52 -5.29
C ILE A 144 -19.69 -5.37 -4.69
N HIS A 145 -20.02 -4.19 -4.20
CA HIS A 145 -21.34 -3.82 -3.72
C HIS A 145 -21.59 -2.32 -3.91
#